data_AF-A0A951L823-F1
#
_entry.id   AF-A0A951L823-F1
#
_cell.length_a   1.000
_cell.length_b   1.000
_cell.length_c   1.000
_cell.angle_alpha   90.00
_cell.angle_beta   90.00
_cell.angle_gamma   90.00
#
_symmetry.space_group_name_H-M   'P 1'
#
loop_
_entity.id
_entity.type
_entity.pdbx_description
1 polymer ?
#
loop_
_entity_poly.entity_id
_entity_poly.type
_entity_poly.pdbx_seq_one_letter_code
_entity_poly.pdbx_strand_id
1 'polypeptide(L)'
;MRRKLATILVADVVAFSRLTAQNEDWTIRTLGEFRTVADEIIARHEGRIFNTGGDSVLAEFASPVEAVRAAVDFQEAARSRNLLQPRDLQLRFRIGINLGDVMVRGDDLLGDGVNIAARLEGLAEPGGICVSGSVWDQINGKLSVGYVDIGEQEVKNIPRPVRAYQLRVDAGEGPVAVEHPDPGKHAAGATLPPATRRRGRVFLANGMLAGGIAAALGIVLIVWWQWPRLSPTLSVAGSSVPQSPAAPVSSLRDTLASRLAAAAPGMSEPTRRAGVEEFLSAAPHRALSVSRDPPGLWVSWSVLTSGYALELNLEGCQISYGRACILIALDDTIEPAPADGHWAPRYMPKVQYSGLFDPLQLPIASRPRREQRDIADYRSTPPPKAIALHPRNSRIFVVAEGPTQRAAEEKALKACNEDPERNGKLGECLLYAVADRVVLPLRLKEPLTAASP
;
A
#
# COMPACT_ATOMS: atom_id res chain seq x y z
N MET A 1 24.13 -2.45 13.01
CA MET A 1 23.37 -1.35 12.37
C MET A 1 24.34 -0.28 11.93
N ARG A 2 24.23 0.21 10.70
CA ARG A 2 25.13 1.22 10.11
C ARG A 2 24.37 2.53 9.95
N ARG A 3 25.00 3.66 10.30
CA ARG A 3 24.47 5.01 10.06
C ARG A 3 24.99 5.56 8.74
N LYS A 4 24.18 6.36 8.07
CA LYS A 4 24.57 7.13 6.89
C LYS A 4 23.71 8.38 6.75
N LEU A 5 24.28 9.41 6.14
CA LEU A 5 23.54 10.57 5.68
C LEU A 5 22.81 10.20 4.38
N ALA A 6 21.52 10.50 4.29
CA ALA A 6 20.71 10.25 3.08
C ALA A 6 19.67 11.36 2.89
N THR A 7 19.30 11.62 1.63
CA THR A 7 18.13 12.43 1.32
C THR A 7 16.93 11.51 1.23
N ILE A 8 15.93 11.73 2.06
CA ILE A 8 14.71 10.93 2.13
C ILE A 8 13.58 11.71 1.48
N LEU A 9 12.92 11.09 0.51
CA LEU A 9 11.68 11.54 -0.10
C LEU A 9 10.53 10.67 0.42
N VAL A 10 9.45 11.30 0.85
CA VAL A 10 8.19 10.66 1.19
C VAL A 10 7.10 11.30 0.34
N ALA A 11 6.37 10.51 -0.43
CA ALA A 11 5.19 10.97 -1.16
C ALA A 11 3.96 10.22 -0.67
N ASP A 12 2.79 10.84 -0.57
CA ASP A 12 1.54 10.17 -0.17
C ASP A 12 0.30 10.76 -0.86
N VAL A 13 -0.76 9.97 -0.99
CA VAL A 13 -2.00 10.38 -1.67
C VAL A 13 -2.89 11.21 -0.75
N VAL A 14 -3.42 12.30 -1.27
CA VAL A 14 -4.38 13.15 -0.56
C VAL A 14 -5.74 12.46 -0.50
N ALA A 15 -6.23 12.26 0.72
CA ALA A 15 -7.57 11.73 1.00
C ALA A 15 -7.84 10.36 0.36
N PHE A 16 -6.83 9.49 0.32
CA PHE A 16 -6.91 8.15 -0.25
C PHE A 16 -8.12 7.35 0.26
N SER A 17 -8.35 7.32 1.57
CA SER A 17 -9.50 6.59 2.16
C SER A 17 -10.86 7.06 1.63
N ARG A 18 -11.00 8.36 1.30
CA ARG A 18 -12.23 8.91 0.69
C ARG A 18 -12.39 8.42 -0.75
N LEU A 19 -11.31 8.39 -1.52
CA LEU A 19 -11.31 7.93 -2.92
C LEU A 19 -11.61 6.43 -2.99
N THR A 20 -10.98 5.63 -2.12
CA THR A 20 -11.25 4.20 -2.00
C THR A 20 -12.71 3.92 -1.60
N ALA A 21 -13.27 4.70 -0.67
CA ALA A 21 -14.68 4.56 -0.29
C ALA A 21 -15.67 4.90 -1.43
N GLN A 22 -15.28 5.73 -2.39
CA GLN A 22 -16.10 6.07 -3.55
C GLN A 22 -15.98 5.02 -4.66
N ASN A 23 -14.77 4.56 -4.94
CA ASN A 23 -14.51 3.52 -5.93
C ASN A 23 -13.16 2.85 -5.64
N GLU A 24 -13.21 1.71 -4.95
CA GLU A 24 -12.02 0.98 -4.51
C GLU A 24 -11.19 0.45 -5.68
N ASP A 25 -11.82 -0.28 -6.61
CA ASP A 25 -11.14 -0.88 -7.76
C ASP A 25 -10.45 0.17 -8.64
N TRP A 26 -11.13 1.28 -8.92
CA TRP A 26 -10.56 2.37 -9.71
C TRP A 26 -9.37 3.01 -8.98
N THR A 27 -9.55 3.33 -7.69
CA THR A 27 -8.53 4.01 -6.90
C THR A 27 -7.27 3.15 -6.74
N ILE A 28 -7.42 1.85 -6.49
CA ILE A 28 -6.29 0.91 -6.37
C ILE A 28 -5.58 0.75 -7.71
N ARG A 29 -6.31 0.54 -8.80
CA ARG A 29 -5.72 0.40 -10.14
C ARG A 29 -4.95 1.66 -10.54
N THR A 30 -5.57 2.82 -10.37
CA THR A 30 -4.94 4.09 -10.75
C THR A 30 -3.76 4.39 -9.83
N LEU A 31 -3.84 4.15 -8.52
CA LEU A 31 -2.67 4.24 -7.63
C LEU A 31 -1.53 3.35 -8.12
N GLY A 32 -1.81 2.11 -8.57
CA GLY A 32 -0.82 1.22 -9.17
C GLY A 32 -0.13 1.83 -10.40
N GLU A 33 -0.87 2.52 -11.28
CA GLU A 33 -0.31 3.23 -12.43
C GLU A 33 0.61 4.39 -12.00
N PHE A 34 0.23 5.15 -10.97
CA PHE A 34 1.08 6.19 -10.40
C PHE A 34 2.34 5.62 -9.73
N ARG A 35 2.24 4.43 -9.14
CA ARG A 35 3.40 3.74 -8.54
C ARG A 35 4.44 3.36 -9.58
N THR A 36 4.03 2.73 -10.68
CA THR A 36 4.95 2.41 -11.78
C THR A 36 5.72 3.65 -12.25
N VAL A 37 5.04 4.79 -12.31
CA VAL A 37 5.64 6.06 -12.72
C VAL A 37 6.60 6.61 -11.68
N ALA A 38 6.22 6.55 -10.40
CA ALA A 38 7.10 6.93 -9.31
C ALA A 38 8.38 6.09 -9.34
N ASP A 39 8.27 4.78 -9.50
CA ASP A 39 9.39 3.84 -9.55
C ASP A 39 10.35 4.17 -10.72
N GLU A 40 9.81 4.41 -11.92
CA GLU A 40 10.60 4.81 -13.09
C GLU A 40 11.33 6.14 -12.90
N ILE A 41 10.65 7.15 -12.34
CA ILE A 41 11.24 8.48 -12.09
C ILE A 41 12.31 8.39 -11.01
N ILE A 42 12.02 7.71 -9.89
CA ILE A 42 12.97 7.54 -8.79
C ILE A 42 14.23 6.84 -9.28
N ALA A 43 14.09 5.76 -10.06
CA ALA A 43 15.23 5.05 -10.64
C ALA A 43 16.03 5.92 -11.61
N ARG A 44 15.36 6.73 -12.46
CA ARG A 44 16.01 7.65 -13.41
C ARG A 44 16.88 8.70 -12.71
N HIS A 45 16.48 9.14 -11.52
CA HIS A 45 17.22 10.08 -10.68
C HIS A 45 18.15 9.39 -9.68
N GLU A 46 18.53 8.13 -9.93
CA GLU A 46 19.45 7.34 -9.10
C GLU A 46 18.98 7.18 -7.64
N GLY A 47 17.67 7.27 -7.42
CA GLY A 47 17.03 7.01 -6.15
C GLY A 47 16.78 5.53 -5.93
N ARG A 48 16.70 5.13 -4.66
CA ARG A 48 16.34 3.78 -4.24
C ARG A 48 15.12 3.82 -3.35
N ILE A 49 14.08 3.11 -3.76
CA ILE A 49 12.92 2.87 -2.92
C ILE A 49 13.32 1.89 -1.81
N PHE A 50 13.06 2.26 -0.57
CA PHE A 50 13.42 1.44 0.60
C PHE A 50 12.21 1.05 1.44
N ASN A 51 11.05 1.68 1.21
CA ASN A 51 9.79 1.31 1.83
C ASN A 51 8.60 1.84 0.99
N THR A 52 7.65 0.98 0.65
CA THR A 52 6.43 1.34 -0.11
C THR A 52 5.18 0.90 0.65
N GLY A 53 5.10 1.23 1.94
CA GLY A 53 3.90 0.99 2.71
C GLY A 53 2.71 1.84 2.25
N GLY A 54 1.75 1.25 1.55
CA GLY A 54 0.41 1.85 1.33
C GLY A 54 0.28 2.67 0.07
N ASP A 55 -0.34 3.84 0.19
CA ASP A 55 -0.37 4.94 -0.77
C ASP A 55 0.88 5.81 -0.72
N SER A 56 1.77 5.57 0.26
CA SER A 56 3.01 6.33 0.43
C SER A 56 4.27 5.72 -0.22
N VAL A 57 5.04 6.54 -0.95
CA VAL A 57 6.34 6.20 -1.57
C VAL A 57 7.45 6.71 -0.68
N LEU A 58 8.36 5.84 -0.21
CA LEU A 58 9.58 6.27 0.49
C LEU A 58 10.81 5.87 -0.31
N ALA A 59 11.61 6.88 -0.66
CA ALA A 59 12.82 6.72 -1.46
C ALA A 59 13.99 7.47 -0.85
N GLU A 60 15.19 6.92 -1.01
CA GLU A 60 16.43 7.58 -0.66
C GLU A 60 17.22 8.00 -1.90
N PHE A 61 17.91 9.11 -1.78
CA PHE A 61 18.80 9.65 -2.79
C PHE A 61 20.13 10.05 -2.13
N ALA A 62 21.22 9.85 -2.86
CA ALA A 62 22.52 10.38 -2.45
C ALA A 62 22.59 11.92 -2.62
N SER A 63 21.83 12.47 -3.57
CA SER A 63 21.82 13.90 -3.91
C SER A 63 20.48 14.56 -3.56
N PRO A 64 20.48 15.65 -2.76
CA PRO A 64 19.28 16.46 -2.51
C PRO A 64 18.70 17.07 -3.80
N VAL A 65 19.56 17.40 -4.76
CA VAL A 65 19.14 17.97 -6.05
C VAL A 65 18.35 16.94 -6.86
N GLU A 66 18.83 15.70 -6.92
CA GLU A 66 18.15 14.62 -7.66
C GLU A 66 16.83 14.21 -6.98
N ALA A 67 16.77 14.21 -5.65
CA ALA A 67 15.52 13.97 -4.93
C ALA A 67 14.44 15.02 -5.29
N VAL A 68 14.83 16.30 -5.37
CA VAL A 68 13.89 17.38 -5.72
C VAL A 68 13.49 17.31 -7.20
N ARG A 69 14.42 16.99 -8.11
CA ARG A 69 14.09 16.78 -9.52
C ARG A 69 13.11 15.63 -9.70
N ALA A 70 13.35 14.50 -9.04
CA ALA A 70 12.43 13.36 -9.04
C ALA A 70 11.03 13.75 -8.52
N ALA A 71 10.97 14.55 -7.45
CA ALA A 71 9.70 15.02 -6.91
C ALA A 71 8.95 15.95 -7.87
N VAL A 72 9.66 16.87 -8.54
CA VAL A 72 9.09 17.78 -9.55
C VAL A 72 8.56 16.98 -10.74
N ASP A 73 9.38 16.09 -11.31
CA ASP A 73 8.99 15.22 -12.42
C ASP A 73 7.77 14.37 -12.06
N PHE A 74 7.71 13.83 -10.84
CA PHE A 74 6.57 13.05 -10.38
C PHE A 74 5.31 13.90 -10.24
N GLN A 75 5.40 15.12 -9.67
CA GLN A 75 4.25 16.03 -9.59
C GLN A 75 3.76 16.47 -10.98
N GLU A 76 4.65 16.70 -11.94
CA GLU A 76 4.29 17.03 -13.32
C GLU A 76 3.62 15.86 -14.04
N ALA A 77 4.17 14.65 -13.90
CA ALA A 77 3.58 13.44 -14.44
C ALA A 77 2.19 13.16 -13.83
N ALA A 78 2.06 13.42 -12.52
CA ALA A 78 0.81 13.27 -11.81
C ALA A 78 -0.25 14.28 -12.27
N ARG A 79 0.15 15.55 -12.40
CA ARG A 79 -0.70 16.63 -12.93
C ARG A 79 -1.19 16.29 -14.34
N SER A 80 -0.28 15.86 -15.22
CA SER A 80 -0.60 15.52 -16.61
C SER A 80 -1.62 14.39 -16.73
N ARG A 81 -1.50 13.34 -15.91
CA ARG A 81 -2.49 12.26 -15.85
C ARG A 81 -3.84 12.71 -15.29
N ASN A 82 -3.82 13.58 -14.28
CA ASN A 82 -5.03 14.12 -13.68
C ASN A 82 -5.82 15.07 -14.60
N LEU A 83 -5.21 15.64 -15.66
CA LEU A 83 -5.92 16.47 -16.64
C LEU A 83 -7.00 15.70 -17.42
N LEU A 84 -6.84 14.38 -17.54
CA LEU A 84 -7.79 13.50 -18.23
C LEU A 84 -8.89 12.96 -17.31
N GLN A 85 -8.87 13.33 -16.02
CA GLN A 85 -9.78 12.81 -15.01
C GLN A 85 -10.72 13.90 -14.45
N PRO A 86 -11.97 13.55 -14.11
CA PRO A 86 -12.85 14.40 -13.29
C PRO A 86 -12.17 14.79 -11.97
N ARG A 87 -12.45 16.01 -11.48
CA ARG A 87 -11.80 16.57 -10.28
C ARG A 87 -11.92 15.70 -9.03
N ASP A 88 -13.05 15.02 -8.88
CA ASP A 88 -13.37 14.11 -7.79
C ASP A 88 -12.61 12.78 -7.84
N LEU A 89 -12.08 12.42 -9.00
CA LEU A 89 -11.25 11.23 -9.23
C LEU A 89 -9.75 11.55 -9.30
N GLN A 90 -9.33 12.81 -9.24
CA GLN A 90 -7.90 13.15 -9.32
C GLN A 90 -7.12 12.64 -8.11
N LEU A 91 -6.09 11.84 -8.36
CA LEU A 91 -5.12 11.40 -7.35
C LEU A 91 -4.02 12.44 -7.22
N ARG A 92 -4.08 13.24 -6.15
CA ARG A 92 -3.08 14.26 -5.84
C ARG A 92 -2.13 13.75 -4.78
N PHE A 93 -0.85 14.05 -4.93
CA PHE A 93 0.19 13.61 -4.02
C PHE A 93 0.76 14.80 -3.26
N ARG A 94 1.11 14.59 -2.00
CA ARG A 94 1.98 15.48 -1.23
C ARG A 94 3.36 14.86 -1.17
N ILE A 95 4.41 15.68 -1.16
CA ILE A 95 5.79 15.19 -1.08
C ILE A 95 6.55 15.95 0.00
N GLY A 96 7.27 15.22 0.85
CA GLY A 96 8.20 15.73 1.86
C GLY A 96 9.61 15.26 1.59
N ILE A 97 10.60 16.17 1.67
CA ILE A 97 12.01 15.83 1.44
C ILE A 97 12.90 16.35 2.56
N ASN A 98 13.69 15.45 3.16
CA ASN A 98 14.62 15.77 4.24
C ASN A 98 16.02 15.21 3.96
N LEU A 99 17.06 15.94 4.35
CA LEU A 99 18.44 15.46 4.38
C LEU A 99 18.82 15.23 5.85
N GLY A 100 19.11 13.98 6.22
CA GLY A 100 19.40 13.63 7.60
C GLY A 100 20.08 12.27 7.79
N ASP A 101 20.58 12.04 9.00
CA ASP A 101 21.19 10.77 9.39
C ASP A 101 20.10 9.70 9.57
N VAL A 102 20.34 8.52 8.99
CA VAL A 102 19.44 7.37 9.02
C VAL A 102 20.20 6.10 9.38
N MET A 103 19.49 5.17 10.01
CA MET A 103 20.00 3.84 10.33
C MET A 103 19.54 2.82 9.29
N VAL A 104 20.50 2.12 8.70
CA VAL A 104 20.24 1.04 7.75
C VAL A 104 19.89 -0.24 8.49
N ARG A 105 18.74 -0.84 8.17
CA ARG A 105 18.29 -2.15 8.68
C ARG A 105 17.85 -3.02 7.51
N GLY A 106 18.75 -3.87 7.03
CA GLY A 106 18.52 -4.60 5.77
C GLY A 106 18.42 -3.60 4.62
N ASP A 107 17.33 -3.69 3.86
CA ASP A 107 17.05 -2.75 2.76
C ASP A 107 16.24 -1.52 3.22
N ASP A 108 15.80 -1.46 4.48
CA ASP A 108 14.98 -0.37 5.04
C ASP A 108 15.83 0.70 5.75
N LEU A 109 15.27 1.90 5.90
CA LEU A 109 15.88 3.03 6.60
C LEU A 109 14.98 3.50 7.73
N LEU A 110 15.58 3.68 8.91
CA LEU A 110 14.88 4.09 10.12
C LEU A 110 15.55 5.30 10.77
N GLY A 111 14.79 6.05 11.56
CA GLY A 111 15.27 7.14 12.39
C GLY A 111 14.65 8.48 12.06
N ASP A 112 15.15 9.52 12.75
CA ASP A 112 14.57 10.86 12.70
C ASP A 112 14.59 11.46 11.29
N GLY A 113 15.60 11.14 10.48
CA GLY A 113 15.68 11.59 9.08
C GLY A 113 14.44 11.20 8.26
N VAL A 114 13.95 9.96 8.44
CA VAL A 114 12.75 9.44 7.77
C VAL A 114 11.48 10.04 8.39
N ASN A 115 11.42 10.14 9.72
CA ASN A 115 10.28 10.72 10.41
C ASN A 115 10.06 12.18 10.02
N ILE A 116 11.12 12.99 9.91
CA ILE A 116 11.04 14.39 9.50
C ILE A 116 10.51 14.49 8.06
N ALA A 117 11.01 13.68 7.12
CA ALA A 117 10.52 13.67 5.74
C ALA A 117 9.02 13.36 5.67
N ALA A 118 8.54 12.38 6.43
CA ALA A 118 7.11 12.05 6.51
C ALA A 118 6.27 13.18 7.11
N ARG A 119 6.84 14.00 8.01
CA ARG A 119 6.13 15.16 8.56
C ARG A 119 6.09 16.33 7.59
N LEU A 120 7.17 16.53 6.82
CA LEU A 120 7.19 17.53 5.75
C LEU A 120 6.16 17.19 4.66
N GLU A 121 5.97 15.90 4.33
CA GLU A 121 4.90 15.46 3.42
C GLU A 121 3.54 15.95 3.92
N GLY A 122 3.22 15.74 5.20
CA GLY A 122 1.97 16.20 5.79
C GLY A 122 1.78 17.72 5.82
N LEU A 123 2.86 18.51 5.69
CA LEU A 123 2.83 19.97 5.61
C LEU A 123 2.69 20.49 4.17
N ALA A 124 2.90 19.64 3.15
CA ALA A 124 2.77 20.06 1.77
C ALA A 124 1.29 20.28 1.39
N GLU A 125 1.03 21.20 0.47
CA GLU A 125 -0.29 21.31 -0.15
C GLU A 125 -0.54 20.14 -1.13
N PRO A 126 -1.79 19.78 -1.44
CA PRO A 126 -2.11 18.77 -2.47
C PRO A 126 -1.48 19.11 -3.83
N GLY A 127 -0.55 18.27 -4.30
CA GLY A 127 0.25 18.53 -5.51
C GLY A 127 1.54 19.33 -5.26
N GLY A 128 1.84 19.65 -4.00
CA GLY A 128 3.00 20.42 -3.58
C GLY A 128 4.17 19.55 -3.09
N ILE A 129 5.31 20.21 -2.90
CA ILE A 129 6.54 19.61 -2.36
C ILE A 129 6.99 20.47 -1.18
N CYS A 130 7.26 19.85 -0.05
CA CYS A 130 7.80 20.50 1.15
C CYS A 130 9.19 19.96 1.44
N VAL A 131 10.16 20.85 1.64
CA VAL A 131 11.56 20.48 1.89
C VAL A 131 12.07 21.07 3.20
N SER A 132 12.91 20.32 3.90
CA SER A 132 13.64 20.83 5.07
C SER A 132 14.64 21.93 4.68
N GLY A 133 15.05 22.75 5.65
CA GLY A 133 16.12 23.72 5.46
C GLY A 133 17.44 23.10 5.03
N SER A 134 17.78 21.89 5.53
CA SER A 134 19.00 21.19 5.12
C SER A 134 18.97 20.78 3.64
N VAL A 135 17.80 20.49 3.08
CA VAL A 135 17.63 20.27 1.63
C VAL A 135 17.68 21.60 0.88
N TRP A 136 16.98 22.62 1.39
CA TRP A 136 16.95 23.96 0.80
C TRP A 136 18.36 24.54 0.60
N ASP A 137 19.20 24.47 1.63
CA ASP A 137 20.59 24.95 1.60
C ASP A 137 21.41 24.28 0.49
N GLN A 138 21.06 23.03 0.12
CA GLN A 138 21.76 22.27 -0.91
C GLN A 138 21.24 22.53 -2.33
N ILE A 139 20.00 22.98 -2.49
CA ILE A 139 19.37 23.19 -3.80
C ILE A 139 19.23 24.65 -4.20
N ASN A 140 19.28 25.59 -3.23
CA ASN A 140 19.16 27.01 -3.49
C ASN A 140 20.23 27.47 -4.50
N GLY A 141 19.80 28.14 -5.57
CA GLY A 141 20.66 28.56 -6.67
C GLY A 141 21.05 27.47 -7.68
N LYS A 142 20.61 26.21 -7.49
CA LYS A 142 20.86 25.08 -8.41
C LYS A 142 19.62 24.63 -9.19
N LEU A 143 18.43 24.93 -8.66
CA LEU A 143 17.15 24.61 -9.29
C LEU A 143 16.30 25.88 -9.43
N SER A 144 15.73 26.08 -10.62
CA SER A 144 14.82 27.18 -10.91
C SER A 144 13.39 26.80 -10.52
N VAL A 145 13.13 26.72 -9.21
CA VAL A 145 11.80 26.41 -8.65
C VAL A 145 11.31 27.57 -7.79
N GLY A 146 10.03 27.93 -7.91
CA GLY A 146 9.41 28.89 -7.00
C GLY A 146 9.32 28.30 -5.60
N TYR A 147 9.41 29.12 -4.55
CA TYR A 147 9.32 28.64 -3.18
C TYR A 147 8.68 29.63 -2.21
N VAL A 148 8.22 29.13 -1.07
CA VAL A 148 7.75 29.90 0.08
C VAL A 148 8.44 29.36 1.33
N ASP A 149 9.11 30.23 2.07
CA ASP A 149 9.62 29.91 3.41
C ASP A 149 8.44 29.89 4.40
N ILE A 150 8.20 28.73 5.00
CA ILE A 150 7.13 28.56 6.00
C ILE A 150 7.67 28.60 7.43
N GLY A 151 8.94 28.97 7.62
CA GLY A 151 9.57 29.15 8.91
C GLY A 151 9.83 27.83 9.63
N GLU A 152 10.00 27.92 10.95
CA GLU A 152 10.24 26.77 11.83
C GLU A 152 8.94 25.99 12.10
N GLN A 153 9.01 24.67 11.91
CA GLN A 153 7.90 23.76 12.10
C GLN A 153 8.18 22.82 13.27
N GLU A 154 7.30 22.82 14.25
CA GLU A 154 7.32 21.83 15.32
C GLU A 154 6.75 20.51 14.82
N VAL A 155 7.57 19.46 14.82
CA VAL A 155 7.17 18.14 14.35
C VAL A 155 7.23 17.13 15.50
N LYS A 156 6.17 16.31 15.61
CA LYS A 156 5.98 15.38 16.73
C LYS A 156 7.20 14.48 16.93
N ASN A 157 7.67 14.39 18.17
CA ASN A 157 8.81 13.57 18.62
C ASN A 157 10.19 14.04 18.11
N ILE A 158 10.32 15.27 17.59
CA ILE A 158 11.62 15.88 17.29
C ILE A 158 11.84 17.06 18.24
N PRO A 159 12.94 17.09 19.02
CA PRO A 159 13.15 18.09 20.07
C PRO A 159 13.50 19.49 19.56
N ARG A 160 13.86 19.64 18.28
CA ARG A 160 14.19 20.93 17.66
C ARG A 160 13.25 21.19 16.47
N PRO A 161 12.74 22.42 16.33
CA PRO A 161 11.96 22.79 15.14
C PRO A 161 12.76 22.59 13.86
N VAL A 162 12.06 22.22 12.79
CA VAL A 162 12.65 22.04 11.46
C VAL A 162 12.19 23.21 10.60
N ARG A 163 13.13 24.03 10.12
CA ARG A 163 12.80 25.04 9.10
C ARG A 163 12.37 24.35 7.82
N ALA A 164 11.29 24.82 7.19
CA ALA A 164 10.72 24.18 6.02
C ALA A 164 10.37 25.19 4.91
N TYR A 165 10.37 24.71 3.68
CA TYR A 165 10.06 25.49 2.47
C TYR A 165 9.07 24.71 1.60
N GLN A 166 8.05 25.38 1.09
CA GLN A 166 7.17 24.80 0.08
C GLN A 166 7.66 25.19 -1.32
N LEU A 167 7.88 24.21 -2.19
CA LEU A 167 8.24 24.43 -3.59
C LEU A 167 6.98 24.47 -4.46
N ARG A 168 6.95 25.39 -5.42
CA ARG A 168 5.88 25.53 -6.42
C ARG A 168 6.30 24.84 -7.71
N VAL A 169 5.50 23.88 -8.15
CA VAL A 169 5.72 23.07 -9.36
C VAL A 169 5.11 23.74 -10.62
N ASP A 170 4.51 24.92 -10.48
CA ASP A 170 4.00 25.67 -11.63
C ASP A 170 5.16 26.27 -12.43
N ALA A 171 5.46 25.64 -13.58
CA ALA A 171 6.30 26.20 -14.62
C ALA A 171 5.61 27.44 -15.23
N GLY A 172 5.82 28.59 -14.62
CA GLY A 172 5.30 29.87 -15.10
C GLY A 172 5.69 31.01 -14.17
N GLU A 173 6.79 31.69 -14.52
CA GLU A 173 7.34 32.91 -13.93
C GLU A 173 7.97 32.76 -12.53
N GLY A 174 9.27 33.09 -12.45
CA GLY A 174 10.07 33.05 -11.24
C GLY A 174 9.54 33.97 -10.12
N PRO A 175 10.05 33.84 -8.89
CA PRO A 175 9.55 34.63 -7.78
C PRO A 175 9.89 36.11 -8.00
N VAL A 176 8.86 36.93 -8.26
CA VAL A 176 8.86 38.31 -7.77
C VAL A 176 8.88 38.21 -6.25
N ALA A 177 9.91 38.77 -5.63
CA ALA A 177 10.01 38.87 -4.17
C ALA A 177 8.71 39.53 -3.64
N VAL A 178 7.93 38.76 -2.88
CA VAL A 178 6.82 39.34 -2.12
C VAL A 178 7.43 39.91 -0.85
N GLU A 179 7.66 41.22 -0.89
CA GLU A 179 7.97 42.03 0.28
C GLU A 179 6.82 41.91 1.29
N HIS A 180 7.14 41.63 2.55
CA HIS A 180 6.18 41.60 3.66
C HIS A 180 5.49 42.96 3.81
N PRO A 181 4.16 43.07 3.90
CA PRO A 181 3.52 44.33 4.24
C PRO A 181 3.64 44.59 5.75
N ASP A 182 4.28 45.71 6.08
CA ASP A 182 4.26 46.39 7.38
C ASP A 182 2.80 46.66 7.84
N PRO A 183 2.41 46.33 9.10
CA PRO A 183 1.04 46.51 9.55
C PRO A 183 0.79 47.97 9.90
N GLY A 184 0.43 48.76 8.88
CA GLY A 184 -0.04 50.12 9.12
C GLY A 184 -0.30 50.92 7.87
N LYS A 185 -1.55 50.87 7.37
CA LYS A 185 -2.33 52.05 6.94
C LYS A 185 -3.71 51.68 6.39
N HIS A 186 -4.66 52.53 6.71
CA HIS A 186 -6.09 52.38 6.53
C HIS A 186 -6.59 52.60 5.08
N ALA A 187 -7.71 51.92 4.81
CA ALA A 187 -8.93 52.40 4.16
C ALA A 187 -9.12 52.34 2.63
N ALA A 188 -10.37 51.94 2.32
CA ALA A 188 -11.23 52.30 1.18
C ALA A 188 -11.27 51.36 -0.04
N GLY A 189 -12.22 50.41 0.03
CA GLY A 189 -13.29 50.16 -0.93
C GLY A 189 -12.98 50.08 -2.43
N ALA A 190 -13.23 48.91 -3.03
CA ALA A 190 -13.68 48.82 -4.42
C ALA A 190 -14.46 47.52 -4.71
N THR A 191 -15.73 47.76 -5.00
CA THR A 191 -16.81 47.00 -5.62
C THR A 191 -16.42 46.02 -6.76
N LEU A 192 -17.00 44.81 -6.73
CA LEU A 192 -17.03 43.82 -7.82
C LEU A 192 -17.90 44.29 -9.02
N PRO A 193 -17.51 44.02 -10.29
CA PRO A 193 -18.44 44.08 -11.41
C PRO A 193 -19.03 42.69 -11.76
N PRO A 194 -20.23 42.63 -12.39
CA PRO A 194 -21.06 41.43 -12.44
C PRO A 194 -20.85 40.54 -13.67
N ALA A 195 -21.32 39.30 -13.51
CA ALA A 195 -21.37 38.25 -14.51
C ALA A 195 -22.27 38.60 -15.71
N THR A 196 -21.79 38.36 -16.93
CA THR A 196 -22.61 38.41 -18.16
C THR A 196 -22.91 37.00 -18.67
N ARG A 197 -24.21 36.68 -18.70
CA ARG A 197 -24.81 35.52 -19.36
C ARG A 197 -24.68 35.67 -20.87
N ARG A 198 -24.18 34.63 -21.55
CA ARG A 198 -24.38 34.46 -23.00
C ARG A 198 -25.28 33.24 -23.26
N ARG A 199 -26.48 33.53 -23.77
CA ARG A 199 -27.37 32.58 -24.46
C ARG A 199 -26.86 32.37 -25.88
N GLY A 200 -26.85 31.11 -26.34
CA GLY A 200 -26.69 30.74 -27.76
C GLY A 200 -27.08 29.27 -27.94
N ARG A 201 -28.37 29.01 -28.20
CA ARG A 201 -28.90 28.40 -29.44
C ARG A 201 -28.45 26.96 -29.72
N VAL A 202 -29.41 26.07 -29.46
CA VAL A 202 -29.49 24.68 -29.92
C VAL A 202 -29.54 24.64 -31.45
N PHE A 203 -28.68 23.84 -32.08
CA PHE A 203 -28.87 23.32 -33.43
C PHE A 203 -28.92 21.80 -33.36
N LEU A 204 -30.05 21.24 -33.81
CA LEU A 204 -30.24 19.83 -34.12
C LEU A 204 -29.54 19.52 -35.44
N ALA A 205 -28.73 18.47 -35.49
CA ALA A 205 -28.40 17.77 -36.73
C ALA A 205 -28.12 16.29 -36.42
N ASN A 206 -29.09 15.44 -36.76
CA ASN A 206 -28.92 14.00 -36.89
C ASN A 206 -28.17 13.69 -38.19
N GLY A 207 -27.25 12.71 -38.16
CA GLY A 207 -26.80 12.05 -39.38
C GLY A 207 -25.44 11.35 -39.29
N MET A 208 -25.48 10.02 -39.43
CA MET A 208 -24.38 9.11 -39.84
C MET A 208 -23.41 8.60 -38.77
N LEU A 209 -23.88 7.59 -38.02
CA LEU A 209 -23.05 6.61 -37.34
C LEU A 209 -23.21 5.24 -38.04
N ALA A 210 -22.41 4.98 -39.09
CA ALA A 210 -22.18 3.64 -39.64
C ALA A 210 -21.02 3.69 -40.65
N GLY A 211 -19.79 3.40 -40.21
CA GLY A 211 -18.65 3.30 -41.13
C GLY A 211 -17.27 3.09 -40.49
N GLY A 212 -17.08 3.46 -39.21
CA GLY A 212 -15.75 3.43 -38.58
C GLY A 212 -15.29 2.08 -38.01
N ILE A 213 -16.19 1.10 -37.83
CA ILE A 213 -15.88 -0.13 -37.08
C ILE A 213 -15.33 -1.25 -38.00
N ALA A 214 -15.54 -1.19 -39.32
CA ALA A 214 -15.08 -2.23 -40.24
C ALA A 214 -13.60 -2.11 -40.64
N ALA A 215 -12.99 -0.92 -40.56
CA ALA A 215 -11.60 -0.70 -40.97
C ALA A 215 -10.56 -1.09 -39.89
N ALA A 216 -10.93 -1.04 -38.61
CA ALA A 216 -10.02 -1.33 -37.50
C ALA A 216 -9.81 -2.84 -37.25
N LEU A 217 -10.81 -3.67 -37.56
CA LEU A 217 -10.73 -5.13 -37.38
C LEU A 217 -9.92 -5.84 -38.47
N GLY A 218 -9.84 -5.26 -39.68
CA GLY A 218 -9.05 -5.82 -40.79
C GLY A 218 -7.53 -5.69 -40.62
N ILE A 219 -7.06 -4.62 -39.98
CA ILE A 219 -5.62 -4.35 -39.81
C ILE A 219 -5.02 -5.24 -38.70
N VAL A 220 -5.79 -5.55 -37.66
CA VAL A 220 -5.34 -6.43 -36.55
C VAL A 220 -5.19 -7.89 -37.00
N LEU A 221 -6.06 -8.38 -37.90
CA LEU A 221 -6.00 -9.75 -38.42
C LEU A 221 -4.82 -10.00 -39.37
N ILE A 222 -4.38 -8.99 -40.12
CA ILE A 222 -3.24 -9.11 -41.03
C ILE A 222 -1.91 -9.15 -40.26
N VAL A 223 -1.78 -8.39 -39.17
CA VAL A 223 -0.58 -8.36 -38.32
C VAL A 223 -0.43 -9.64 -37.50
N TRP A 224 -1.54 -10.26 -37.09
CA TRP A 224 -1.51 -11.52 -36.31
C TRP A 224 -1.11 -12.74 -37.15
N TRP A 225 -1.40 -12.75 -38.47
CA TRP A 225 -1.12 -13.89 -39.35
C TRP A 225 0.34 -13.97 -39.84
N GLN A 226 1.09 -12.86 -39.82
CA GLN A 226 2.47 -12.80 -40.35
C GLN A 226 3.58 -12.93 -39.29
N TRP A 227 3.23 -12.97 -37.99
CA TRP A 227 4.21 -12.98 -36.90
C TRP A 227 5.16 -14.20 -36.82
N PRO A 228 4.88 -15.40 -37.37
CA PRO A 228 5.83 -16.51 -37.24
C PRO A 228 7.01 -16.50 -38.23
N ARG A 229 7.17 -15.48 -39.10
CA ARG A 229 8.14 -15.53 -40.22
C ARG A 229 9.32 -14.56 -40.18
N LEU A 230 9.51 -13.80 -39.10
CA LEU A 230 10.68 -12.92 -38.98
C LEU A 230 11.32 -13.07 -37.59
N SER A 231 12.11 -14.13 -37.42
CA SER A 231 13.17 -14.16 -36.41
C SER A 231 14.50 -13.96 -37.15
N PRO A 232 15.22 -12.84 -36.97
CA PRO A 232 16.57 -12.73 -37.49
C PRO A 232 17.49 -13.58 -36.63
N THR A 233 18.15 -14.54 -37.26
CA THR A 233 19.29 -15.27 -36.70
C THR A 233 20.50 -14.32 -36.64
N LEU A 234 20.77 -13.75 -35.47
CA LEU A 234 22.07 -13.12 -35.20
C LEU A 234 22.97 -14.12 -34.49
N SER A 235 23.83 -14.73 -35.31
CA SER A 235 25.01 -15.48 -34.86
C SER A 235 26.05 -14.47 -34.36
N VAL A 236 26.31 -14.46 -33.05
CA VAL A 236 27.46 -13.73 -32.48
C VAL A 236 28.54 -14.75 -32.16
N ALA A 237 29.63 -14.65 -32.90
CA ALA A 237 30.86 -15.40 -32.69
C ALA A 237 31.46 -15.09 -31.31
N GLY A 238 32.10 -16.10 -30.74
CA GLY A 238 32.50 -16.15 -29.34
C GLY A 238 33.47 -15.07 -28.88
N SER A 239 33.38 -14.80 -27.58
CA SER A 239 34.49 -14.31 -26.76
C SER A 239 34.27 -14.88 -25.36
N SER A 240 35.14 -15.81 -24.98
CA SER A 240 35.20 -16.44 -23.68
C SER A 240 35.70 -15.44 -22.63
N VAL A 241 34.83 -15.04 -21.71
CA VAL A 241 35.20 -14.40 -20.43
C VAL A 241 35.00 -15.44 -19.32
N PRO A 242 35.93 -15.62 -18.35
CA PRO A 242 35.79 -16.67 -17.35
C PRO A 242 34.62 -16.34 -16.40
N GLN A 243 33.62 -17.23 -16.37
CA GLN A 243 32.54 -17.19 -15.39
C GLN A 243 33.05 -17.65 -14.03
N SER A 244 33.01 -16.76 -13.04
CA SER A 244 32.83 -17.14 -11.64
C SER A 244 31.35 -17.49 -11.44
N PRO A 245 30.98 -18.63 -10.79
CA PRO A 245 29.64 -19.17 -10.90
C PRO A 245 28.65 -18.36 -10.06
N ALA A 246 27.78 -17.59 -10.73
CA ALA A 246 26.50 -17.18 -10.17
C ALA A 246 25.55 -18.39 -10.23
N ALA A 247 24.99 -18.79 -9.09
CA ALA A 247 24.03 -19.90 -9.03
C ALA A 247 22.76 -19.57 -9.86
N PRO A 248 22.14 -20.54 -10.55
CA PRO A 248 21.02 -20.27 -11.44
C PRO A 248 19.69 -20.13 -10.68
N VAL A 249 18.76 -19.40 -11.29
CA VAL A 249 17.37 -19.12 -10.84
C VAL A 249 16.48 -20.38 -10.75
N SER A 250 16.99 -21.56 -11.13
CA SER A 250 16.40 -22.87 -10.75
C SER A 250 16.46 -23.14 -9.24
N SER A 251 17.20 -22.34 -8.48
CA SER A 251 17.46 -22.54 -7.05
C SER A 251 16.29 -22.21 -6.11
N LEU A 252 15.46 -21.20 -6.39
CA LEU A 252 14.43 -20.76 -5.42
C LEU A 252 13.28 -21.78 -5.30
N ARG A 253 12.72 -22.19 -6.43
CA ARG A 253 11.62 -23.17 -6.49
C ARG A 253 12.02 -24.50 -5.86
N ASP A 254 13.17 -25.03 -6.22
CA ASP A 254 13.66 -26.32 -5.74
C ASP A 254 14.01 -26.26 -4.24
N THR A 255 14.64 -25.16 -3.81
CA THR A 255 14.90 -24.93 -2.38
C THR A 255 13.59 -24.82 -1.61
N LEU A 256 12.59 -24.10 -2.13
CA LEU A 256 11.30 -23.92 -1.47
C LEU A 256 10.55 -25.25 -1.35
N ALA A 257 10.51 -26.04 -2.42
CA ALA A 257 9.91 -27.36 -2.43
C ALA A 257 10.59 -28.30 -1.42
N SER A 258 11.92 -28.32 -1.38
CA SER A 258 12.70 -29.09 -0.41
C SER A 258 12.42 -28.64 1.04
N ARG A 259 12.36 -27.33 1.29
CA ARG A 259 12.11 -26.74 2.61
C ARG A 259 10.71 -27.03 3.11
N LEU A 260 9.69 -26.90 2.26
CA LEU A 260 8.33 -27.31 2.58
C LEU A 260 8.24 -28.81 2.88
N ALA A 261 8.97 -29.64 2.13
CA ALA A 261 8.96 -31.08 2.38
C ALA A 261 9.54 -31.44 3.75
N ALA A 262 10.59 -30.75 4.19
CA ALA A 262 11.20 -30.92 5.50
C ALA A 262 10.33 -30.37 6.64
N ALA A 263 9.72 -29.20 6.46
CA ALA A 263 8.91 -28.56 7.52
C ALA A 263 7.54 -29.24 7.72
N ALA A 264 6.98 -29.85 6.67
CA ALA A 264 5.70 -30.52 6.70
C ALA A 264 5.73 -31.89 5.98
N PRO A 265 6.36 -32.90 6.62
CA PRO A 265 6.48 -34.24 6.02
C PRO A 265 5.13 -34.95 5.90
N GLY A 266 4.14 -34.62 6.74
CA GLY A 266 2.79 -35.19 6.68
C GLY A 266 1.88 -34.62 5.59
N MET A 267 2.35 -33.64 4.80
CA MET A 267 1.58 -33.02 3.74
C MET A 267 1.85 -33.69 2.39
N SER A 268 0.79 -33.95 1.62
CA SER A 268 0.91 -34.58 0.30
C SER A 268 1.72 -33.73 -0.68
N GLU A 269 2.50 -34.39 -1.52
CA GLU A 269 3.33 -33.72 -2.52
C GLU A 269 2.53 -32.80 -3.48
N PRO A 270 1.34 -33.18 -3.99
CA PRO A 270 0.54 -32.28 -4.81
C PRO A 270 0.17 -30.98 -4.09
N THR A 271 -0.14 -31.05 -2.80
CA THR A 271 -0.47 -29.87 -1.98
C THR A 271 0.75 -28.97 -1.79
N ARG A 272 1.91 -29.56 -1.46
CA ARG A 272 3.17 -28.81 -1.34
C ARG A 272 3.53 -28.10 -2.64
N ARG A 273 3.43 -28.80 -3.77
CA ARG A 273 3.70 -28.23 -5.10
C ARG A 273 2.73 -27.09 -5.43
N ALA A 274 1.44 -27.26 -5.17
CA ALA A 274 0.46 -26.19 -5.38
C ALA A 274 0.79 -24.94 -4.57
N GLY A 275 1.19 -25.09 -3.29
CA GLY A 275 1.59 -23.95 -2.46
C GLY A 275 2.89 -23.27 -2.92
N VAL A 276 3.85 -24.02 -3.48
CA VAL A 276 5.04 -23.45 -4.14
C VAL A 276 4.61 -22.57 -5.32
N GLU A 277 3.74 -23.07 -6.19
CA GLU A 277 3.27 -22.27 -7.34
C GLU A 277 2.46 -21.04 -6.89
N GLU A 278 1.58 -21.20 -5.90
CA GLU A 278 0.79 -20.09 -5.34
C GLU A 278 1.72 -19.02 -4.76
N PHE A 279 2.77 -19.41 -4.04
CA PHE A 279 3.76 -18.47 -3.53
C PHE A 279 4.55 -17.77 -4.65
N LEU A 280 5.09 -18.51 -5.61
CA LEU A 280 5.90 -17.93 -6.69
C LEU A 280 5.09 -17.01 -7.62
N SER A 281 3.79 -17.24 -7.75
CA SER A 281 2.86 -16.41 -8.51
C SER A 281 2.23 -15.27 -7.71
N ALA A 282 2.38 -15.26 -6.38
CA ALA A 282 1.88 -14.19 -5.54
C ALA A 282 2.65 -12.88 -5.78
N ALA A 283 1.92 -11.76 -5.68
CA ALA A 283 2.46 -10.42 -5.78
C ALA A 283 3.60 -10.19 -4.75
N PRO A 284 4.47 -9.17 -4.96
CA PRO A 284 5.53 -8.81 -4.02
C PRO A 284 5.02 -8.60 -2.58
N HIS A 285 5.95 -8.69 -1.62
CA HIS A 285 5.64 -8.82 -0.20
C HIS A 285 4.76 -10.02 0.03
N ARG A 286 5.29 -11.19 -0.29
CA ARG A 286 4.62 -12.49 -0.13
C ARG A 286 5.22 -13.27 1.00
N ALA A 287 4.40 -14.03 1.69
CA ALA A 287 4.85 -14.95 2.71
C ALA A 287 4.19 -16.31 2.52
N LEU A 288 4.91 -17.36 2.91
CA LEU A 288 4.44 -18.73 2.92
C LEU A 288 4.73 -19.32 4.30
N SER A 289 3.69 -19.82 4.95
CA SER A 289 3.81 -20.58 6.19
C SER A 289 3.05 -21.89 6.11
N VAL A 290 3.34 -22.75 7.07
CA VAL A 290 2.79 -24.09 7.15
C VAL A 290 2.35 -24.42 8.56
N SER A 291 1.17 -25.02 8.67
CA SER A 291 0.71 -25.72 9.86
C SER A 291 1.05 -27.21 9.72
N ARG A 292 1.57 -27.81 10.80
CA ARG A 292 1.86 -29.26 10.85
C ARG A 292 0.64 -30.09 11.22
N ASP A 293 -0.20 -29.55 12.11
CA ASP A 293 -1.33 -30.26 12.69
C ASP A 293 -2.46 -29.27 13.02
N PRO A 294 -3.57 -29.25 12.24
CA PRO A 294 -3.74 -30.02 11.01
C PRO A 294 -2.77 -29.56 9.90
N PRO A 295 -2.37 -30.45 8.98
CA PRO A 295 -1.45 -30.08 7.90
C PRO A 295 -2.10 -29.10 6.92
N GLY A 296 -1.45 -27.97 6.65
CA GLY A 296 -1.95 -27.00 5.67
C GLY A 296 -0.98 -25.87 5.35
N LEU A 297 -1.16 -25.23 4.20
CA LEU A 297 -0.32 -24.13 3.71
C LEU A 297 -1.07 -22.82 3.71
N TRP A 298 -0.34 -21.76 3.98
CA TRP A 298 -0.86 -20.42 3.93
C TRP A 298 0.06 -19.52 3.12
N VAL A 299 -0.42 -19.10 1.96
CA VAL A 299 0.19 -18.06 1.15
C VAL A 299 -0.61 -16.78 1.34
N SER A 300 0.10 -15.69 1.56
CA SER A 300 -0.48 -14.36 1.52
C SER A 300 0.51 -13.42 0.85
N TRP A 301 -0.02 -12.32 0.34
CA TRP A 301 0.76 -11.21 -0.15
C TRP A 301 0.22 -9.91 0.43
N SER A 302 1.01 -8.85 0.33
CA SER A 302 0.62 -7.52 0.76
C SER A 302 1.10 -6.48 -0.24
N VAL A 303 0.34 -5.41 -0.40
CA VAL A 303 0.79 -4.25 -1.17
C VAL A 303 1.58 -3.26 -0.30
N LEU A 304 1.77 -3.55 1.01
CA LEU A 304 2.40 -2.62 1.96
C LEU A 304 3.88 -2.91 2.15
N THR A 305 4.22 -3.99 2.86
CA THR A 305 5.61 -4.36 3.16
C THR A 305 5.73 -5.86 3.41
N SER A 306 6.95 -6.40 3.29
CA SER A 306 7.27 -7.79 3.63
C SER A 306 6.97 -8.09 5.10
N GLY A 307 7.26 -7.15 6.01
CA GLY A 307 6.91 -7.29 7.43
C GLY A 307 5.40 -7.40 7.65
N TYR A 308 4.61 -6.65 6.89
CA TYR A 308 3.16 -6.71 6.97
C TYR A 308 2.60 -8.00 6.35
N ALA A 309 3.16 -8.42 5.22
CA ALA A 309 2.86 -9.71 4.63
C ALA A 309 3.15 -10.87 5.57
N LEU A 310 4.29 -10.82 6.29
CA LEU A 310 4.65 -11.78 7.33
C LEU A 310 3.61 -11.83 8.46
N GLU A 311 3.23 -10.66 9.01
CA GLU A 311 2.24 -10.59 10.08
C GLU A 311 0.88 -11.16 9.63
N LEU A 312 0.36 -10.70 8.48
CA LEU A 312 -0.88 -11.22 7.92
C LEU A 312 -0.84 -12.72 7.65
N ASN A 313 0.31 -13.21 7.17
CA ASN A 313 0.51 -14.62 6.86
C ASN A 313 0.38 -15.49 8.10
N LEU A 314 1.15 -15.17 9.14
CA LEU A 314 1.17 -15.97 10.35
C LEU A 314 -0.11 -15.82 11.16
N GLU A 315 -0.73 -14.63 11.19
CA GLU A 315 -2.03 -14.42 11.82
C GLU A 315 -3.11 -15.23 11.09
N GLY A 316 -3.21 -15.12 9.76
CA GLY A 316 -4.18 -15.85 8.96
C GLY A 316 -3.99 -17.36 9.01
N CYS A 317 -2.74 -17.83 8.99
CA CYS A 317 -2.41 -19.24 9.14
C CYS A 317 -2.83 -19.76 10.51
N GLN A 318 -2.48 -19.06 11.60
CA GLN A 318 -2.86 -19.48 12.95
C GLN A 318 -4.37 -19.42 13.18
N ILE A 319 -5.06 -18.41 12.63
CA ILE A 319 -6.52 -18.33 12.68
C ILE A 319 -7.14 -19.49 11.89
N SER A 320 -6.59 -19.89 10.76
CA SER A 320 -7.16 -20.95 9.92
C SER A 320 -6.98 -22.34 10.53
N TYR A 321 -5.78 -22.64 11.03
CA TYR A 321 -5.44 -23.98 11.52
C TYR A 321 -5.55 -24.15 13.03
N GLY A 322 -5.66 -23.06 13.79
CA GLY A 322 -5.81 -23.09 15.26
C GLY A 322 -4.52 -23.36 16.03
N ARG A 323 -3.38 -23.39 15.35
CA ARG A 323 -2.05 -23.53 15.96
C ARG A 323 -1.07 -22.57 15.31
N ALA A 324 -0.04 -22.18 16.06
CA ALA A 324 1.07 -21.38 15.53
C ALA A 324 1.66 -22.05 14.27
N CYS A 325 2.01 -21.24 13.29
CA CYS A 325 2.53 -21.72 12.01
C CYS A 325 4.03 -21.49 11.88
N ILE A 326 4.67 -22.32 11.06
CA ILE A 326 6.09 -22.21 10.74
C ILE A 326 6.21 -21.34 9.49
N LEU A 327 6.98 -20.25 9.56
CA LEU A 327 7.32 -19.48 8.36
C LEU A 327 8.33 -20.28 7.51
N ILE A 328 8.10 -20.31 6.21
CA ILE A 328 8.98 -21.00 5.25
C ILE A 328 9.66 -20.01 4.33
N ALA A 329 8.94 -19.00 3.84
CA ALA A 329 9.51 -17.99 2.97
C ALA A 329 8.87 -16.62 3.15
N LEU A 330 9.66 -15.59 2.91
CA LEU A 330 9.26 -14.19 2.84
C LEU A 330 9.95 -13.57 1.60
N ASP A 331 9.15 -13.15 0.63
CA ASP A 331 9.58 -12.72 -0.70
C ASP A 331 10.46 -13.75 -1.40
N ASP A 332 11.72 -13.44 -1.66
CA ASP A 332 12.68 -14.34 -2.27
C ASP A 332 13.63 -14.97 -1.23
N THR A 333 13.39 -14.68 0.07
CA THR A 333 14.15 -15.26 1.17
C THR A 333 13.44 -16.49 1.71
N ILE A 334 14.14 -17.62 1.71
CA ILE A 334 13.65 -18.88 2.30
C ILE A 334 14.30 -19.06 3.67
N GLU A 335 13.49 -19.37 4.68
CA GLU A 335 13.98 -19.65 6.02
C GLU A 335 14.96 -20.84 5.99
N PRO A 336 16.13 -20.71 6.64
CA PRO A 336 17.12 -21.78 6.66
C PRO A 336 16.53 -23.01 7.36
N ALA A 337 16.89 -24.20 6.88
CA ALA A 337 16.53 -25.41 7.61
C ALA A 337 17.25 -25.41 8.97
N PRO A 338 16.53 -25.61 10.08
CA PRO A 338 17.14 -25.67 11.39
C PRO A 338 18.08 -26.89 11.49
N ALA A 339 19.24 -26.71 12.12
CA ALA A 339 20.30 -27.73 12.15
C ALA A 339 19.88 -29.01 12.89
N ASP A 340 18.97 -28.88 13.86
CA ASP A 340 18.38 -29.97 14.64
C ASP A 340 17.11 -30.55 13.99
N GLY A 341 16.69 -30.02 12.82
CA GLY A 341 15.46 -30.40 12.13
C GLY A 341 14.18 -29.93 12.82
N HIS A 342 14.26 -29.19 13.93
CA HIS A 342 13.10 -28.72 14.70
C HIS A 342 12.65 -27.34 14.20
N TRP A 343 11.62 -27.35 13.35
CA TRP A 343 10.97 -26.15 12.88
C TRP A 343 10.09 -25.52 13.96
N ALA A 344 10.49 -24.35 14.45
CA ALA A 344 9.78 -23.62 15.50
C ALA A 344 8.57 -22.84 14.93
N PRO A 345 7.35 -23.12 15.39
CA PRO A 345 6.19 -22.30 15.04
C PRO A 345 6.27 -20.90 15.66
N ARG A 346 5.73 -19.89 14.97
CA ARG A 346 5.64 -18.50 15.45
C ARG A 346 4.24 -18.21 15.97
N TYR A 347 4.15 -17.80 17.22
CA TYR A 347 2.89 -17.44 17.87
C TYR A 347 2.53 -15.99 17.59
N MET A 348 1.25 -15.75 17.24
CA MET A 348 0.73 -14.42 16.97
C MET A 348 -0.13 -13.91 18.14
N PRO A 349 0.33 -12.89 18.89
CA PRO A 349 -0.37 -12.41 20.09
C PRO A 349 -1.81 -11.96 19.84
N LYS A 350 -2.07 -11.26 18.73
CA LYS A 350 -3.41 -10.76 18.38
C LYS A 350 -4.44 -11.88 18.21
N VAL A 351 -4.01 -13.07 17.77
CA VAL A 351 -4.89 -14.24 17.59
C VAL A 351 -5.28 -14.88 18.93
N GLN A 352 -4.48 -14.66 19.98
CA GLN A 352 -4.71 -15.18 21.33
C GLN A 352 -5.32 -14.14 22.28
N TYR A 353 -5.50 -12.91 21.81
CA TYR A 353 -6.02 -11.82 22.63
C TYR A 353 -7.46 -12.10 23.09
N SER A 354 -7.67 -12.05 24.41
CA SER A 354 -8.95 -12.29 25.09
C SER A 354 -9.26 -11.16 26.07
N GLY A 355 -9.38 -9.94 25.55
CA GLY A 355 -9.69 -8.75 26.34
C GLY A 355 -10.92 -8.00 25.83
N LEU A 356 -11.03 -6.74 26.26
CA LEU A 356 -11.99 -5.82 25.67
C LEU A 356 -11.61 -5.54 24.22
N PHE A 357 -12.61 -5.31 23.38
CA PHE A 357 -12.39 -4.93 22.00
C PHE A 357 -11.49 -3.71 21.89
N ASP A 358 -10.44 -3.85 21.11
CA ASP A 358 -9.49 -2.82 20.73
C ASP A 358 -9.19 -3.03 19.23
N PRO A 359 -9.46 -2.04 18.36
CA PRO A 359 -9.13 -2.12 16.94
C PRO A 359 -7.68 -2.54 16.66
N LEU A 360 -6.72 -2.15 17.52
CA LEU A 360 -5.31 -2.49 17.35
C LEU A 360 -5.01 -3.98 17.59
N GLN A 361 -5.88 -4.67 18.33
CA GLN A 361 -5.79 -6.11 18.58
C GLN A 361 -6.47 -6.95 17.50
N LEU A 362 -7.15 -6.32 16.53
CA LEU A 362 -7.82 -7.01 15.43
C LEU A 362 -6.76 -7.66 14.51
N PRO A 363 -6.68 -9.00 14.45
CA PRO A 363 -5.74 -9.68 13.58
C PRO A 363 -6.21 -9.60 12.13
N ILE A 364 -5.30 -9.87 11.21
CA ILE A 364 -5.52 -9.90 9.76
C ILE A 364 -6.28 -8.67 9.23
N ALA A 365 -6.08 -7.51 9.86
CA ALA A 365 -6.77 -6.28 9.50
C ALA A 365 -5.76 -5.18 9.20
N SER A 366 -5.91 -4.55 8.03
CA SER A 366 -5.14 -3.36 7.67
C SER A 366 -5.43 -2.20 8.61
N ARG A 367 -4.45 -1.31 8.76
CA ARG A 367 -4.64 -0.08 9.54
C ARG A 367 -5.85 0.72 9.03
N PRO A 368 -6.04 0.93 7.70
CA PRO A 368 -7.25 1.56 7.19
C PRO A 368 -8.53 0.82 7.60
N ARG A 369 -8.55 -0.52 7.57
CA ARG A 369 -9.71 -1.29 8.02
C ARG A 369 -10.00 -1.06 9.50
N ARG A 370 -8.95 -1.03 10.34
CA ARG A 370 -9.08 -0.75 11.79
C ARG A 370 -9.62 0.65 12.10
N GLU A 371 -9.41 1.59 11.19
CA GLU A 371 -9.84 2.99 11.33
C GLU A 371 -11.22 3.26 10.69
N GLN A 372 -11.83 2.27 10.01
CA GLN A 372 -13.20 2.40 9.52
C GLN A 372 -14.19 2.53 10.68
N ARG A 373 -15.22 3.37 10.52
CA ARG A 373 -16.12 3.78 11.60
C ARG A 373 -16.80 2.62 12.31
N ASP A 374 -17.26 1.61 11.56
CA ASP A 374 -17.91 0.42 12.12
C ASP A 374 -17.00 -0.33 13.12
N ILE A 375 -15.68 -0.32 12.91
CA ILE A 375 -14.69 -0.89 13.81
C ILE A 375 -14.25 0.12 14.88
N ALA A 376 -13.90 1.34 14.49
CA ALA A 376 -13.40 2.37 15.39
C ALA A 376 -14.42 2.74 16.48
N ASP A 377 -15.69 2.83 16.10
CA ASP A 377 -16.78 3.20 16.99
C ASP A 377 -17.41 1.98 17.69
N TYR A 378 -16.99 0.74 17.34
CA TYR A 378 -17.62 -0.50 17.81
C TYR A 378 -17.74 -0.54 19.33
N ARG A 379 -16.68 -0.15 20.06
CA ARG A 379 -16.66 -0.16 21.53
C ARG A 379 -17.64 0.84 22.13
N SER A 380 -17.84 2.00 21.50
CA SER A 380 -18.80 3.01 21.96
C SER A 380 -20.26 2.69 21.59
N THR A 381 -20.49 1.87 20.56
CA THR A 381 -21.84 1.43 20.20
C THR A 381 -22.42 0.53 21.31
N PRO A 382 -23.63 0.79 21.83
CA PRO A 382 -24.23 -0.10 22.83
C PRO A 382 -24.49 -1.52 22.30
N PRO A 383 -24.42 -2.57 23.13
CA PRO A 383 -24.94 -3.89 22.78
C PRO A 383 -26.48 -3.85 22.63
N PRO A 384 -27.09 -4.81 21.90
CA PRO A 384 -26.49 -6.05 21.40
C PRO A 384 -25.70 -5.90 20.10
N LYS A 385 -24.46 -6.38 20.10
CA LYS A 385 -23.50 -6.22 18.98
C LYS A 385 -22.53 -7.39 18.90
N ALA A 386 -22.01 -7.69 17.72
CA ALA A 386 -21.07 -8.79 17.50
C ALA A 386 -20.18 -8.52 16.28
N ILE A 387 -19.03 -9.18 16.22
CA ILE A 387 -18.14 -9.16 15.07
C ILE A 387 -17.81 -10.59 14.68
N ALA A 388 -17.94 -10.90 13.39
CA ALA A 388 -17.40 -12.11 12.79
C ALA A 388 -16.20 -11.76 11.89
N LEU A 389 -15.26 -12.70 11.81
CA LEU A 389 -14.03 -12.57 11.04
C LEU A 389 -13.85 -13.81 10.17
N HIS A 390 -13.46 -13.58 8.92
CA HIS A 390 -13.09 -14.66 8.01
C HIS A 390 -11.55 -14.86 8.01
N PRO A 391 -11.05 -16.10 8.16
CA PRO A 391 -9.62 -16.37 8.32
C PRO A 391 -8.71 -15.95 7.15
N ARG A 392 -9.21 -15.93 5.90
CA ARG A 392 -8.34 -15.82 4.69
C ARG A 392 -8.31 -14.48 3.97
N ASN A 393 -9.36 -13.68 4.02
CA ASN A 393 -9.51 -12.49 3.17
C ASN A 393 -9.52 -11.20 3.97
N SER A 394 -9.16 -11.23 5.25
CA SER A 394 -9.09 -10.02 6.10
C SER A 394 -10.43 -9.28 6.25
N ARG A 395 -11.56 -9.91 5.87
CA ARG A 395 -12.89 -9.31 5.95
C ARG A 395 -13.47 -9.50 7.35
N ILE A 396 -14.03 -8.40 7.86
CA ILE A 396 -14.59 -8.27 9.20
C ILE A 396 -16.03 -7.80 9.05
N PHE A 397 -16.96 -8.49 9.71
CA PHE A 397 -18.39 -8.27 9.60
C PHE A 397 -18.91 -7.79 10.95
N VAL A 398 -19.23 -6.50 11.03
CA VAL A 398 -19.69 -5.85 12.26
C VAL A 398 -21.20 -5.77 12.26
N VAL A 399 -21.81 -6.18 13.37
CA VAL A 399 -23.24 -5.96 13.66
C VAL A 399 -23.32 -5.11 14.92
N ALA A 400 -23.87 -3.90 14.80
CA ALA A 400 -23.91 -2.90 15.86
C ALA A 400 -25.26 -2.84 16.61
N GLU A 401 -26.34 -3.41 16.06
CA GLU A 401 -27.70 -3.29 16.60
C GLU A 401 -28.52 -4.56 16.33
N GLY A 402 -28.33 -5.60 17.16
CA GLY A 402 -29.14 -6.81 17.13
C GLY A 402 -30.34 -6.73 18.08
N PRO A 403 -31.47 -7.40 17.79
CA PRO A 403 -32.61 -7.44 18.71
C PRO A 403 -32.30 -8.19 20.01
N THR A 404 -31.38 -9.15 19.96
CA THR A 404 -30.76 -9.82 21.12
C THR A 404 -29.28 -10.03 20.84
N GLN A 405 -28.50 -10.34 21.87
CA GLN A 405 -27.05 -10.59 21.72
C GLN A 405 -26.79 -11.82 20.85
N ARG A 406 -27.56 -12.90 21.05
CA ARG A 406 -27.53 -14.07 20.18
C ARG A 406 -27.86 -13.71 18.72
N ALA A 407 -28.90 -12.90 18.48
CA ALA A 407 -29.27 -12.50 17.12
C ALA A 407 -28.18 -11.65 16.44
N ALA A 408 -27.45 -10.81 17.19
CA ALA A 408 -26.31 -10.07 16.66
C ALA A 408 -25.18 -11.02 16.21
N GLU A 409 -24.88 -12.04 17.01
CA GLU A 409 -23.87 -13.06 16.71
C GLU A 409 -24.25 -13.91 15.49
N GLU A 410 -25.50 -14.40 15.44
CA GLU A 410 -26.05 -15.14 14.30
C GLU A 410 -25.97 -14.30 13.03
N LYS A 411 -26.37 -13.03 13.10
CA LYS A 411 -26.31 -12.11 11.96
C LYS A 411 -24.88 -11.86 11.49
N ALA A 412 -23.92 -11.68 12.40
CA ALA A 412 -22.52 -11.46 12.04
C ALA A 412 -21.91 -12.70 11.36
N LEU A 413 -22.11 -13.88 11.95
CA LEU A 413 -21.66 -15.15 11.38
C LEU A 413 -22.31 -15.44 10.03
N LYS A 414 -23.63 -15.21 9.93
CA LYS A 414 -24.38 -15.39 8.68
C LYS A 414 -23.87 -14.44 7.59
N ALA A 415 -23.76 -13.14 7.88
CA ALA A 415 -23.25 -12.16 6.92
C ALA A 415 -21.83 -12.51 6.43
N CYS A 416 -20.98 -13.02 7.32
CA CYS A 416 -19.65 -13.48 6.98
C CYS A 416 -19.67 -14.74 6.10
N ASN A 417 -20.50 -15.73 6.45
CA ASN A 417 -20.59 -16.98 5.70
C ASN A 417 -21.29 -16.83 4.34
N GLU A 418 -22.22 -15.88 4.21
CA GLU A 418 -22.96 -15.59 2.98
C GLU A 418 -22.26 -14.58 2.05
N ASP A 419 -21.08 -14.09 2.42
CA ASP A 419 -20.31 -13.14 1.62
C ASP A 419 -20.08 -13.67 0.19
N PRO A 420 -20.63 -13.02 -0.86
CA PRO A 420 -20.61 -13.54 -2.23
C PRO A 420 -19.19 -13.64 -2.81
N GLU A 421 -18.26 -12.83 -2.31
CA GLU A 421 -16.83 -12.91 -2.64
C GLU A 421 -16.19 -14.24 -2.21
N ARG A 422 -16.81 -14.98 -1.28
CA ARG A 422 -16.30 -16.27 -0.78
C ARG A 422 -16.65 -17.45 -1.68
N ASN A 423 -17.83 -17.41 -2.34
CA ASN A 423 -18.37 -18.51 -3.16
C ASN A 423 -18.22 -19.91 -2.48
N GLY A 424 -18.45 -19.99 -1.17
CA GLY A 424 -18.37 -21.23 -0.37
C GLY A 424 -16.96 -21.79 -0.11
N LYS A 425 -15.89 -21.11 -0.54
CA LYS A 425 -14.50 -21.56 -0.35
C LYS A 425 -13.97 -21.17 1.05
N LEU A 426 -12.89 -21.81 1.49
CA LEU A 426 -11.97 -21.30 2.54
C LEU A 426 -12.37 -21.42 4.03
N GLY A 427 -13.35 -22.25 4.35
CA GLY A 427 -13.71 -22.60 5.74
C GLY A 427 -14.70 -21.63 6.39
N GLU A 428 -15.19 -21.98 7.58
CA GLU A 428 -16.25 -21.24 8.27
C GLU A 428 -15.73 -19.99 8.99
N CYS A 429 -16.55 -18.95 9.04
CA CYS A 429 -16.25 -17.76 9.81
C CYS A 429 -16.23 -18.02 11.32
N LEU A 430 -15.47 -17.20 12.04
CA LEU A 430 -15.35 -17.25 13.49
C LEU A 430 -15.94 -15.99 14.11
N LEU A 431 -16.56 -16.12 15.29
CA LEU A 431 -16.82 -14.96 16.13
C LEU A 431 -15.49 -14.36 16.60
N TYR A 432 -15.30 -13.08 16.32
CA TYR A 432 -14.20 -12.30 16.82
C TYR A 432 -14.58 -11.61 18.13
N ALA A 433 -15.75 -10.95 18.18
CA ALA A 433 -16.20 -10.23 19.37
C ALA A 433 -17.70 -10.45 19.66
N VAL A 434 -18.03 -10.53 20.94
CA VAL A 434 -19.38 -10.65 21.49
C VAL A 434 -19.57 -9.54 22.51
N ALA A 435 -20.54 -8.66 22.29
CA ALA A 435 -20.64 -7.38 22.99
C ALA A 435 -19.30 -6.63 22.92
N ASP A 436 -18.64 -6.37 24.06
CA ASP A 436 -17.34 -5.69 24.10
C ASP A 436 -16.14 -6.63 24.26
N ARG A 437 -16.33 -7.95 24.24
CA ARG A 437 -15.25 -8.92 24.53
C ARG A 437 -14.79 -9.62 23.27
N VAL A 438 -13.47 -9.71 23.10
CA VAL A 438 -12.85 -10.54 22.07
C VAL A 438 -12.91 -12.01 22.49
N VAL A 439 -13.44 -12.84 21.60
CA VAL A 439 -13.68 -14.29 21.81
C VAL A 439 -12.98 -15.17 20.76
N LEU A 440 -12.17 -14.57 19.88
CA LEU A 440 -11.44 -15.30 18.81
C LEU A 440 -10.67 -16.54 19.31
N PRO A 441 -10.02 -16.55 20.50
CA PRO A 441 -9.32 -17.74 21.00
C PRO A 441 -10.22 -18.95 21.22
N LEU A 442 -11.53 -18.75 21.42
CA LEU A 442 -12.53 -19.82 21.56
C LEU A 442 -12.91 -20.47 20.23
N ARG A 443 -12.58 -19.82 19.10
CA ARG A 443 -12.82 -20.32 17.72
C ARG A 443 -14.28 -20.72 17.47
N LEU A 444 -15.21 -19.92 17.99
CA LEU A 444 -16.64 -20.19 17.91
C LEU A 444 -17.16 -19.95 16.49
N LYS A 445 -17.82 -20.96 15.94
CA LYS A 445 -18.53 -20.92 14.65
C LYS A 445 -20.04 -20.76 14.81
N GLU A 446 -20.50 -20.82 16.04
CA GLU A 446 -21.88 -20.69 16.47
C GLU A 446 -21.96 -19.58 17.53
N PRO A 447 -23.16 -19.02 17.78
CA PRO A 447 -23.35 -18.04 18.84
C PRO A 447 -22.89 -18.55 20.21
N LEU A 448 -22.11 -17.73 20.91
CA LEU A 448 -21.75 -17.92 22.31
C LEU A 448 -22.97 -17.73 23.23
N THR A 449 -23.81 -16.76 22.91
CA THR A 449 -24.97 -16.45 23.76
C THR A 449 -26.07 -17.50 23.57
N ALA A 450 -26.50 -18.10 24.69
CA ALA A 450 -27.59 -19.08 24.69
C ALA A 450 -28.90 -18.48 24.16
N ALA A 451 -29.75 -19.33 23.57
CA ALA A 451 -31.11 -18.91 23.23
C ALA A 451 -31.88 -18.58 24.51
N SER A 452 -32.57 -17.43 24.52
CA SER A 452 -33.54 -17.16 25.59
C SER A 452 -34.64 -18.22 25.53
N PRO A 453 -35.05 -18.81 26.68
CA PRO A 453 -36.10 -19.81 26.73
C PRO A 453 -37.47 -19.28 26.28
#